data_AF-M0AGP4-F1
#
_entry.id   AF-M0AGP4-F1
#
_cell.length_a   1.000
_cell.length_b   1.000
_cell.length_c   1.000
_cell.angle_alpha   90.00
_cell.angle_beta   90.00
_cell.angle_gamma   90.00
#
_symmetry.space_group_name_H-M   'P 1'
#
loop_
_entity.id
_entity.type
_entity.pdbx_description
1 polymer ?
#
loop_
_entity_poly.entity_id
_entity_poly.type
_entity_poly.pdbx_seq_one_letter_code
_entity_poly.pdbx_strand_id
1 'polypeptide(L)'
;MSEAVHDVVGVGIGPFNLGLAAMLDGIEEDVDAVFLEREAEFNWHEGMLLEGATLEVPFLADLVTLADPTSPYSYLNYLRETGRLYEFYFYETFQVPRREYNEYLRWVVAELESCRFGREVTAVRWDDDHGHYVVTATHPETGERFEYRGENLALGVGSRPQIPDHLQGHPERDVFHTATYRGNRERVLEADSVTVVGSGQSAAEVFQDLLERQADPDNDYRLDWLTRSDGFFPMEYSKLGLQHFTPEYDRYVYELPQDIKDEFIPEQELLYKGIDPGTSAEIYDLLYRRSIGDRDPDIGLFAMTEVRDIEPVGGGSEYALDCRQWQAEESFVHESEVVVLGTGYERPIPDFLDPLTDAIGWDEQGRFEVTADHRLEIDVPGDVFLQNAEMHTHGVGVPDLGLGCYRNTRFVNRLVGREAYPEDRDTVYQDFAVEQFVERAPNASRRHGNGSESSSGADPSRPSPPTQND
;
A
#
# COMPACT_ATOMS: atom_id res chain seq x y z
N MET A 1 -7.94 -34.03 7.25
CA MET A 1 -8.24 -33.36 5.96
C MET A 1 -9.74 -33.14 5.93
N SER A 2 -10.17 -31.88 5.83
CA SER A 2 -11.59 -31.56 5.64
C SER A 2 -11.95 -31.87 4.19
N GLU A 3 -13.06 -32.58 3.97
CA GLU A 3 -13.64 -32.76 2.62
C GLU A 3 -14.51 -31.57 2.20
N ALA A 4 -14.78 -30.62 3.10
CA ALA A 4 -15.61 -29.46 2.80
C ALA A 4 -14.93 -28.52 1.79
N VAL A 5 -15.74 -27.99 0.88
CA VAL A 5 -15.36 -26.92 -0.06
C VAL A 5 -15.89 -25.62 0.53
N HIS A 6 -15.00 -24.67 0.76
CA HIS A 6 -15.33 -23.32 1.23
C HIS A 6 -15.85 -22.48 0.06
N ASP A 7 -16.67 -21.47 0.33
CA ASP A 7 -17.07 -20.49 -0.69
C ASP A 7 -15.87 -19.64 -1.12
N VAL A 8 -14.97 -19.33 -0.17
CA VAL A 8 -13.73 -18.58 -0.44
C VAL A 8 -12.56 -19.07 0.42
N VAL A 9 -11.39 -19.22 -0.22
CA VAL A 9 -10.10 -19.42 0.46
C VAL A 9 -9.22 -18.19 0.23
N GLY A 10 -8.95 -17.45 1.30
CA GLY A 10 -8.03 -16.32 1.30
C GLY A 10 -6.58 -16.73 1.56
N VAL A 11 -5.65 -16.16 0.79
CA VAL A 11 -4.21 -16.37 0.95
C VAL A 11 -3.56 -15.07 1.41
N GLY A 12 -2.95 -15.10 2.59
CA GLY A 12 -2.41 -13.94 3.32
C GLY A 12 -3.47 -13.27 4.20
N ILE A 13 -3.11 -12.98 5.46
CA ILE A 13 -3.95 -12.22 6.39
C ILE A 13 -3.27 -10.87 6.62
N GLY A 14 -3.24 -10.03 5.58
CA GLY A 14 -2.99 -8.60 5.71
C GLY A 14 -4.27 -7.81 6.02
N PRO A 15 -4.19 -6.49 6.26
CA PRO A 15 -5.36 -5.67 6.59
C PRO A 15 -6.52 -5.81 5.59
N PHE A 16 -6.23 -5.93 4.29
CA PHE A 16 -7.26 -6.04 3.27
C PHE A 16 -8.07 -7.35 3.34
N ASN A 17 -7.40 -8.50 3.43
CA ASN A 17 -8.06 -9.80 3.58
C ASN A 17 -8.69 -9.96 4.97
N LEU A 18 -8.10 -9.37 6.00
CA LEU A 18 -8.71 -9.33 7.33
C LEU A 18 -10.01 -8.51 7.31
N GLY A 19 -10.04 -7.41 6.56
CA GLY A 19 -11.27 -6.65 6.31
C GLY A 19 -12.30 -7.45 5.54
N LEU A 20 -11.88 -8.22 4.53
CA LEU A 20 -12.79 -9.11 3.80
C LEU A 20 -13.38 -10.17 4.74
N ALA A 21 -12.56 -10.78 5.59
CA ALA A 21 -13.00 -11.74 6.59
C ALA A 21 -14.02 -11.15 7.57
N ALA A 22 -13.75 -9.95 8.10
CA ALA A 22 -14.64 -9.24 9.00
C ALA A 22 -15.98 -8.84 8.33
N MET A 23 -15.94 -8.47 7.05
CA MET A 23 -17.15 -8.15 6.28
C MET A 23 -17.96 -9.41 5.94
N LEU A 24 -17.31 -10.53 5.61
CA LEU A 24 -18.02 -11.81 5.38
C LEU A 24 -18.66 -12.37 6.66
N ASP A 25 -18.06 -12.14 7.83
CA ASP A 25 -18.65 -12.53 9.11
C ASP A 25 -19.85 -11.65 9.51
N GLY A 26 -19.89 -10.39 9.03
CA GLY A 26 -20.91 -9.41 9.39
C GLY A 26 -22.21 -9.45 8.56
N ILE A 27 -22.27 -10.24 7.49
CA ILE A 27 -23.46 -10.33 6.61
C ILE A 27 -24.48 -11.37 7.10
N GLU A 28 -25.70 -11.32 6.56
CA GLU A 28 -26.77 -12.26 6.94
C GLU A 28 -26.60 -13.65 6.33
N GLU A 29 -25.92 -13.74 5.19
CA GLU A 29 -25.58 -15.01 4.53
C GLU A 29 -24.54 -15.80 5.31
N ASP A 30 -24.72 -17.11 5.33
CA ASP A 30 -23.73 -18.06 5.85
C ASP A 30 -22.71 -18.34 4.74
N VAL A 31 -21.67 -17.51 4.64
CA VAL A 31 -20.54 -17.71 3.71
C VAL A 31 -19.40 -18.42 4.44
N ASP A 32 -19.08 -19.64 4.01
CA ASP A 32 -17.97 -20.42 4.56
C ASP A 32 -16.64 -19.93 3.99
N ALA A 33 -15.90 -19.16 4.79
CA ALA A 33 -14.63 -18.57 4.42
C ALA A 33 -13.48 -19.05 5.31
N VAL A 34 -12.30 -19.23 4.72
CA VAL A 34 -11.06 -19.50 5.47
C VAL A 34 -9.91 -18.67 4.92
N PHE A 35 -9.13 -18.05 5.79
CA PHE A 35 -7.97 -17.23 5.44
C PHE A 35 -6.69 -17.82 6.03
N LEU A 36 -5.63 -17.90 5.22
CA LEU A 36 -4.39 -18.61 5.55
C LEU A 36 -3.23 -17.63 5.67
N GLU A 37 -2.53 -17.65 6.81
CA GLU A 37 -1.34 -16.84 7.10
C GLU A 37 -0.15 -17.75 7.42
N ARG A 38 1.03 -17.45 6.86
CA ARG A 38 2.25 -18.22 7.11
C ARG A 38 2.78 -17.96 8.51
N GLU A 39 2.70 -16.73 9.00
CA GLU A 39 3.21 -16.36 10.31
C GLU A 39 2.43 -17.08 11.42
N ALA A 40 3.05 -17.24 12.59
CA ALA A 40 2.41 -17.91 13.73
C ALA A 40 1.36 -17.03 14.44
N GLU A 41 1.48 -15.72 14.28
CA GLU A 41 0.57 -14.72 14.81
C GLU A 41 0.53 -13.48 13.92
N PHE A 42 -0.51 -12.66 14.07
CA PHE A 42 -0.66 -11.44 13.29
C PHE A 42 0.24 -10.32 13.83
N ASN A 43 1.11 -9.79 12.98
CA ASN A 43 1.81 -8.52 13.20
C ASN A 43 1.94 -7.75 11.88
N TRP A 44 1.40 -6.54 11.84
CA TRP A 44 1.45 -5.70 10.65
C TRP A 44 2.67 -4.78 10.68
N HIS A 45 3.63 -5.03 9.77
CA HIS A 45 4.90 -4.30 9.65
C HIS A 45 5.68 -4.17 10.98
N GLU A 46 5.86 -5.30 11.69
CA GLU A 46 6.44 -5.31 13.05
C GLU A 46 7.76 -4.53 13.20
N GLY A 47 8.66 -4.66 12.22
CA GLY A 47 9.97 -4.01 12.27
C GLY A 47 9.95 -2.49 12.13
N MET A 48 8.79 -1.92 11.77
CA MET A 48 8.53 -0.48 11.65
C MET A 48 7.46 0.02 12.63
N LEU A 49 7.09 -0.76 13.65
CA LEU A 49 6.25 -0.30 14.77
C LEU A 49 7.08 0.57 15.73
N LEU A 50 7.53 1.73 15.23
CA LEU A 50 8.29 2.72 15.97
C LEU A 50 7.37 3.53 16.89
N GLU A 51 7.92 4.02 17.99
CA GLU A 51 7.20 4.93 18.88
C GLU A 51 6.95 6.25 18.13
N GLY A 52 5.78 6.84 18.28
CA GLY A 52 5.39 8.07 17.57
C GLY A 52 4.88 7.86 16.14
N ALA A 53 5.20 6.75 15.46
CA ALA A 53 4.72 6.49 14.10
C ALA A 53 3.19 6.30 14.04
N THR A 54 2.54 7.02 13.14
CA THR A 54 1.08 7.00 12.94
C THR A 54 0.70 6.40 11.58
N LEU A 55 -0.59 6.08 11.43
CA LEU A 55 -1.16 5.86 10.10
C LEU A 55 -1.18 7.16 9.31
N GLU A 56 -1.01 7.06 8.00
CA GLU A 56 -1.16 8.18 7.06
C GLU A 56 -2.63 8.41 6.65
N VAL A 57 -3.53 7.54 7.10
CA VAL A 57 -4.98 7.60 6.86
C VAL A 57 -5.74 7.83 8.17
N PRO A 58 -6.94 8.43 8.14
CA PRO A 58 -7.78 8.53 9.33
C PRO A 58 -8.22 7.15 9.82
N PHE A 59 -8.47 6.99 11.12
CA PHE A 59 -8.98 5.74 11.70
C PHE A 59 -10.32 5.25 11.10
N LEU A 60 -11.02 6.10 10.35
CA LEU A 60 -12.21 5.71 9.58
C LEU A 60 -11.86 4.69 8.47
N ALA A 61 -10.63 4.72 7.96
CA ALA A 61 -10.05 3.67 7.12
C ALA A 61 -9.63 2.46 7.96
N ASP A 62 -10.51 2.01 8.85
CA ASP A 62 -10.40 0.72 9.50
C ASP A 62 -10.88 -0.41 8.57
N LEU A 63 -11.09 -1.61 9.10
CA LEU A 63 -11.43 -2.78 8.30
C LEU A 63 -12.85 -2.76 7.70
N VAL A 64 -13.77 -1.98 8.27
CA VAL A 64 -15.22 -2.16 8.04
C VAL A 64 -16.03 -0.88 7.99
N THR A 65 -15.61 0.19 8.65
CA THR A 65 -16.42 1.40 8.93
C THR A 65 -16.91 2.09 7.67
N LEU A 66 -16.09 2.12 6.59
CA LEU A 66 -16.51 2.73 5.33
C LEU A 66 -17.55 1.88 4.57
N ALA A 67 -17.69 0.59 4.87
CA ALA A 67 -18.75 -0.25 4.31
C ALA A 67 -19.98 -0.33 5.24
N ASP A 68 -19.75 -0.48 6.54
CA ASP A 68 -20.76 -0.53 7.58
C ASP A 68 -20.22 0.00 8.93
N PRO A 69 -20.54 1.26 9.30
CA PRO A 69 -20.16 1.85 10.58
C PRO A 69 -20.74 1.13 11.81
N THR A 70 -21.72 0.24 11.63
CA THR A 70 -22.36 -0.50 12.73
C THR A 70 -21.66 -1.83 13.05
N SER A 71 -20.70 -2.24 12.21
CA SER A 71 -19.97 -3.48 12.38
C SER A 71 -19.30 -3.57 13.77
N PRO A 72 -19.40 -4.73 14.44
CA PRO A 72 -18.71 -4.95 15.71
C PRO A 72 -17.19 -4.88 15.55
N TYR A 73 -16.66 -5.05 14.34
CA TYR A 73 -15.23 -5.01 14.05
C TYR A 73 -14.71 -3.59 13.79
N SER A 74 -15.51 -2.54 13.98
CA SER A 74 -15.05 -1.15 13.83
C SER A 74 -14.01 -0.77 14.89
N TYR A 75 -13.11 0.14 14.52
CA TYR A 75 -12.06 0.65 15.41
C TYR A 75 -12.64 1.32 16.67
N LEU A 76 -13.77 2.03 16.53
CA LEU A 76 -14.45 2.63 17.67
C LEU A 76 -15.04 1.57 18.61
N ASN A 77 -15.52 0.44 18.08
CA ASN A 77 -16.01 -0.65 18.92
C ASN A 77 -14.84 -1.38 19.62
N TYR A 78 -13.70 -1.57 18.93
CA TYR A 78 -12.45 -2.03 19.58
C TYR A 78 -12.07 -1.16 20.78
N LEU A 79 -12.07 0.17 20.62
CA LEU A 79 -11.77 1.10 21.72
C LEU A 79 -12.78 1.00 22.87
N ARG A 80 -14.05 0.71 22.54
CA ARG A 80 -15.11 0.51 23.54
C ARG A 80 -14.89 -0.78 24.33
N GLU A 81 -14.67 -1.90 23.65
CA GLU A 81 -14.49 -3.22 24.27
C GLU A 81 -13.18 -3.33 25.05
N THR A 82 -12.14 -2.58 24.65
CA THR A 82 -10.86 -2.52 25.38
C THR A 82 -10.81 -1.44 26.46
N GLY A 83 -11.89 -0.67 26.66
CA GLY A 83 -11.98 0.33 27.72
C GLY A 83 -11.18 1.62 27.47
N ARG A 84 -10.77 1.88 26.22
CA ARG A 84 -9.90 3.01 25.83
C ARG A 84 -10.65 4.15 25.15
N LEU A 85 -11.95 3.99 24.89
CA LEU A 85 -12.75 4.97 24.14
C LEU A 85 -12.69 6.41 24.69
N TYR A 86 -12.74 6.60 26.01
CA TYR A 86 -12.64 7.95 26.59
C TYR A 86 -11.23 8.53 26.52
N GLU A 87 -10.19 7.70 26.60
CA GLU A 87 -8.80 8.13 26.42
C GLU A 87 -8.59 8.59 24.98
N PHE A 88 -9.09 7.81 24.03
CA PHE A 88 -9.05 8.16 22.61
C PHE A 88 -9.87 9.43 22.29
N TYR A 89 -11.04 9.59 22.90
CA TYR A 89 -11.86 10.80 22.76
C TYR A 89 -11.07 12.08 23.12
N PHE A 90 -10.25 12.04 24.18
CA PHE A 90 -9.41 13.17 24.55
C PHE A 90 -8.09 13.24 23.78
N TYR A 91 -7.69 12.17 23.11
CA TYR A 91 -6.51 12.16 22.24
C TYR A 91 -6.75 13.00 20.96
N GLU A 92 -8.00 13.11 20.50
CA GLU A 92 -8.48 14.07 19.48
C GLU A 92 -7.64 14.11 18.18
N THR A 93 -7.16 12.94 17.72
CA THR A 93 -6.48 12.80 16.42
C THR A 93 -7.14 11.76 15.54
N PHE A 94 -7.13 11.99 14.23
CA PHE A 94 -7.63 11.04 13.25
C PHE A 94 -6.57 10.00 12.86
N GLN A 95 -5.30 10.41 12.79
CA GLN A 95 -4.16 9.53 12.52
C GLN A 95 -3.74 8.82 13.81
N VAL A 96 -4.10 7.54 13.92
CA VAL A 96 -3.81 6.73 15.10
C VAL A 96 -2.39 6.16 15.07
N PRO A 97 -1.77 5.90 16.23
CA PRO A 97 -0.47 5.23 16.28
C PRO A 97 -0.51 3.86 15.60
N ARG A 98 0.50 3.51 14.80
CA ARG A 98 0.57 2.21 14.09
C ARG A 98 0.52 1.03 15.07
N ARG A 99 1.12 1.20 16.25
CA ARG A 99 1.05 0.21 17.33
C ARG A 99 -0.39 -0.04 17.79
N GLU A 100 -1.19 1.02 17.95
CA GLU A 100 -2.59 0.89 18.36
C GLU A 100 -3.42 0.25 17.26
N TYR A 101 -3.19 0.62 16.00
CA TYR A 101 -3.85 -0.03 14.87
C TYR A 101 -3.48 -1.52 14.77
N ASN A 102 -2.22 -1.90 15.00
CA ASN A 102 -1.82 -3.32 15.07
C ASN A 102 -2.56 -4.08 16.18
N GLU A 103 -2.71 -3.49 17.38
CA GLU A 103 -3.50 -4.09 18.46
C GLU A 103 -4.98 -4.24 18.09
N TYR A 104 -5.54 -3.27 17.37
CA TYR A 104 -6.89 -3.37 16.80
C TYR A 104 -7.01 -4.55 15.82
N LEU A 105 -6.08 -4.68 14.87
CA LEU A 105 -6.11 -5.80 13.91
C LEU A 105 -5.94 -7.15 14.61
N ARG A 106 -5.04 -7.25 15.61
CA ARG A 106 -4.89 -8.45 16.45
C ARG A 106 -6.16 -8.78 17.23
N TRP A 107 -6.88 -7.76 17.71
CA TRP A 107 -8.17 -7.95 18.36
C TRP A 107 -9.22 -8.54 17.40
N VAL A 108 -9.34 -8.01 16.17
CA VAL A 108 -10.27 -8.56 15.17
C VAL A 108 -9.89 -10.00 14.79
N VAL A 109 -8.60 -10.28 14.59
CA VAL A 109 -8.11 -11.65 14.32
C VAL A 109 -8.51 -12.63 15.43
N ALA A 110 -8.50 -12.21 16.70
CA ALA A 110 -8.85 -13.06 17.82
C ALA A 110 -10.36 -13.39 17.89
N GLU A 111 -11.21 -12.54 17.33
CA GLU A 111 -12.66 -12.75 17.26
C GLU A 111 -13.07 -13.61 16.05
N LEU A 112 -12.29 -13.60 14.96
CA LEU A 112 -12.64 -14.29 13.71
C LEU A 112 -12.20 -15.76 13.69
N GLU A 113 -13.18 -16.67 13.64
CA GLU A 113 -12.92 -18.11 13.51
C GLU A 113 -12.39 -18.53 12.12
N SER A 114 -12.44 -17.65 11.11
CA SER A 114 -12.01 -17.94 9.73
C SER A 114 -10.49 -17.85 9.52
N CYS A 115 -9.74 -17.28 10.48
CA CYS A 115 -8.29 -17.08 10.36
C CYS A 115 -7.48 -18.34 10.75
N ARG A 116 -6.48 -18.72 9.95
CA ARG A 116 -5.59 -19.87 10.19
C ARG A 116 -4.13 -19.48 10.00
N PHE A 117 -3.38 -19.46 11.10
CA PHE A 117 -1.95 -19.17 11.15
C PHE A 117 -1.08 -20.42 10.97
N GLY A 118 0.21 -20.24 10.68
CA GLY A 118 1.13 -21.34 10.38
C GLY A 118 0.72 -22.12 9.13
N ARG A 119 0.22 -21.43 8.11
CA ARG A 119 -0.27 -21.95 6.82
C ARG A 119 0.41 -21.21 5.67
N GLU A 120 1.64 -21.61 5.36
CA GLU A 120 2.33 -21.14 4.17
C GLU A 120 1.75 -21.84 2.93
N VAL A 121 1.06 -21.10 2.08
CA VAL A 121 0.53 -21.62 0.82
C VAL A 121 1.68 -21.86 -0.16
N THR A 122 1.75 -23.08 -0.70
CA THR A 122 2.85 -23.54 -1.57
C THR A 122 2.38 -23.90 -2.98
N ALA A 123 1.09 -24.18 -3.17
CA ALA A 123 0.52 -24.41 -4.49
C ALA A 123 -0.98 -24.17 -4.50
N VAL A 124 -1.48 -23.58 -5.58
CA VAL A 124 -2.89 -23.44 -5.91
C VAL A 124 -3.11 -24.06 -7.28
N ARG A 125 -4.11 -24.94 -7.40
CA ARG A 125 -4.52 -25.52 -8.68
C ARG A 125 -6.04 -25.49 -8.81
N TRP A 126 -6.53 -25.51 -10.05
CA TRP A 126 -7.93 -25.79 -10.33
C TRP A 126 -8.15 -27.32 -10.39
N ASP A 127 -9.30 -27.78 -9.94
CA ASP A 127 -9.74 -29.18 -10.05
C ASP A 127 -10.91 -29.28 -11.03
N ASP A 128 -10.60 -29.58 -12.30
CA ASP A 128 -11.61 -29.64 -13.37
C ASP A 128 -12.72 -30.67 -13.12
N ASP A 129 -12.41 -31.77 -12.44
CA ASP A 129 -13.37 -32.84 -12.17
C ASP A 129 -14.43 -32.41 -11.15
N HIS A 130 -14.08 -31.49 -10.24
CA HIS A 130 -14.94 -31.09 -9.12
C HIS A 130 -15.31 -29.60 -9.12
N GLY A 131 -14.73 -28.78 -10.00
CA GLY A 131 -15.07 -27.38 -10.20
C GLY A 131 -14.70 -26.44 -9.06
N HIS A 132 -13.52 -26.62 -8.44
CA HIS A 132 -13.04 -25.75 -7.36
C HIS A 132 -11.50 -25.66 -7.32
N TYR A 133 -10.99 -24.68 -6.60
CA TYR A 133 -9.57 -24.54 -6.29
C TYR A 133 -9.14 -25.51 -5.19
N VAL A 134 -7.93 -26.05 -5.32
CA VAL A 134 -7.24 -26.81 -4.27
C VAL A 134 -5.98 -26.06 -3.86
N VAL A 135 -5.96 -25.62 -2.60
CA VAL A 135 -4.89 -24.83 -2.00
C VAL A 135 -4.09 -25.74 -1.06
N THR A 136 -2.83 -25.99 -1.41
CA THR A 136 -1.88 -26.72 -0.56
C THR A 136 -1.12 -25.74 0.32
N ALA A 137 -1.07 -26.02 1.62
CA ALA A 137 -0.28 -25.24 2.57
C ALA A 137 0.61 -26.14 3.44
N THR A 138 1.68 -25.57 3.97
CA THR A 138 2.59 -26.22 4.91
C THR A 138 2.78 -25.38 6.16
N HIS A 139 2.97 -26.03 7.31
CA HIS A 139 3.45 -25.34 8.51
C HIS A 139 4.93 -24.98 8.32
N PRO A 140 5.34 -23.70 8.42
CA PRO A 140 6.73 -23.31 8.16
C PRO A 140 7.76 -24.05 9.03
N GLU A 141 7.47 -24.24 10.32
CA GLU A 141 8.40 -24.91 11.24
C GLU A 141 8.34 -26.45 11.22
N THR A 142 7.15 -27.06 11.15
CA THR A 142 6.98 -28.52 11.31
C THR A 142 6.92 -29.27 9.98
N GLY A 143 6.68 -28.58 8.87
CA GLY A 143 6.45 -29.19 7.56
C GLY A 143 5.13 -29.96 7.45
N GLU A 144 4.24 -29.85 8.44
CA GLU A 144 2.91 -30.47 8.36
C GLU A 144 2.14 -29.93 7.16
N ARG A 145 1.56 -30.81 6.35
CA ARG A 145 0.82 -30.45 5.13
C ARG A 145 -0.67 -30.32 5.41
N PHE A 146 -1.25 -29.27 4.87
CA PHE A 146 -2.68 -28.99 4.84
C PHE A 146 -3.17 -28.86 3.41
N GLU A 147 -4.46 -29.12 3.22
CA GLU A 147 -5.15 -28.96 1.95
C GLU A 147 -6.51 -28.32 2.24
N TYR A 148 -6.83 -27.28 1.49
CA TYR A 148 -8.08 -26.53 1.53
C TYR A 148 -8.70 -26.54 0.14
N ARG A 149 -10.04 -26.55 0.07
CA ARG A 149 -10.81 -26.48 -1.18
C ARG A 149 -11.68 -25.23 -1.14
N GLY A 150 -11.75 -24.49 -2.25
CA GLY A 150 -12.53 -23.26 -2.32
C GLY A 150 -13.14 -23.04 -3.70
N GLU A 151 -14.39 -22.59 -3.77
CA GLU A 151 -15.00 -22.16 -5.03
C GLU A 151 -14.29 -20.93 -5.60
N ASN A 152 -13.91 -19.99 -4.72
CA ASN A 152 -13.23 -18.75 -5.05
C ASN A 152 -11.95 -18.56 -4.23
N LEU A 153 -11.07 -17.66 -4.68
CA LEU A 153 -9.84 -17.27 -3.98
C LEU A 153 -9.82 -15.77 -3.68
N ALA A 154 -9.19 -15.40 -2.56
CA ALA A 154 -8.85 -14.01 -2.26
C ALA A 154 -7.34 -13.87 -2.00
N LEU A 155 -6.60 -13.29 -2.95
CA LEU A 155 -5.15 -13.16 -2.89
C LEU A 155 -4.76 -11.83 -2.25
N GLY A 156 -4.34 -11.89 -0.99
CA GLY A 156 -3.84 -10.76 -0.20
C GLY A 156 -2.42 -10.99 0.30
N VAL A 157 -1.54 -11.45 -0.58
CA VAL A 157 -0.15 -11.80 -0.29
C VAL A 157 0.77 -10.64 0.10
N GLY A 158 0.24 -9.41 0.08
CA GLY A 158 0.93 -8.21 0.55
C GLY A 158 2.12 -7.83 -0.33
N SER A 159 3.16 -7.31 0.30
CA SER A 159 4.40 -6.90 -0.37
C SER A 159 5.58 -7.35 0.48
N ARG A 160 6.74 -7.54 -0.14
CA ARG A 160 7.97 -7.93 0.56
C ARG A 160 9.04 -6.84 0.45
N PRO A 161 9.88 -6.66 1.48
CA PRO A 161 11.03 -5.76 1.41
C PRO A 161 11.83 -5.96 0.14
N GLN A 162 12.14 -4.88 -0.57
CA GLN A 162 12.92 -4.93 -1.80
C GLN A 162 14.28 -4.30 -1.56
N ILE A 163 15.34 -5.11 -1.56
CA ILE A 163 16.71 -4.63 -1.63
C ILE A 163 17.19 -4.86 -3.07
N PRO A 164 17.59 -3.83 -3.82
CA PRO A 164 18.16 -4.00 -5.16
C PRO A 164 19.34 -4.98 -5.16
N ASP A 165 19.45 -5.85 -6.17
CA ASP A 165 20.45 -6.93 -6.22
C ASP A 165 21.89 -6.44 -5.97
N HIS A 166 22.23 -5.24 -6.45
CA HIS A 166 23.56 -4.63 -6.29
C HIS A 166 23.84 -4.09 -4.87
N LEU A 167 22.86 -4.10 -3.96
CA LEU A 167 23.01 -3.72 -2.54
C LEU A 167 22.88 -4.93 -1.60
N GLN A 168 22.72 -6.14 -2.15
CA GLN A 168 22.58 -7.38 -1.37
C GLN A 168 23.94 -8.04 -1.11
N GLY A 169 23.95 -9.11 -0.28
CA GLY A 169 25.13 -9.95 -0.06
C GLY A 169 25.98 -9.57 1.15
N HIS A 170 25.48 -8.66 1.97
CA HIS A 170 26.12 -8.22 3.22
C HIS A 170 25.46 -8.86 4.45
N PRO A 171 26.13 -8.89 5.61
CA PRO A 171 25.51 -9.29 6.87
C PRO A 171 24.26 -8.46 7.20
N GLU A 172 23.12 -9.13 7.44
CA GLU A 172 21.82 -8.50 7.75
C GLU A 172 21.76 -7.66 9.03
N ARG A 173 22.83 -7.67 9.83
CA ARG A 173 22.99 -6.82 11.02
C ARG A 173 23.67 -5.49 10.71
N ASP A 174 24.35 -5.38 9.57
CA ASP A 174 25.13 -4.21 9.20
C ASP A 174 24.54 -3.49 7.97
N VAL A 175 24.00 -4.23 7.00
CA VAL A 175 23.27 -3.66 5.85
C VAL A 175 21.92 -4.35 5.76
N PHE A 176 20.84 -3.61 6.01
CA PHE A 176 19.50 -4.21 6.10
C PHE A 176 18.38 -3.24 5.72
N HIS A 177 17.23 -3.81 5.36
CA HIS A 177 16.05 -3.05 5.00
C HIS A 177 15.35 -2.44 6.23
N THR A 178 14.69 -1.27 6.09
CA THR A 178 13.91 -0.64 7.18
C THR A 178 12.92 -1.61 7.86
N ALA A 179 12.39 -2.57 7.11
CA ALA A 179 11.51 -3.63 7.62
C ALA A 179 12.07 -4.48 8.77
N THR A 180 13.39 -4.50 8.99
CA THR A 180 14.03 -5.21 10.12
C THR A 180 14.69 -4.26 11.11
N TYR A 181 14.47 -2.95 10.98
CA TYR A 181 15.15 -1.92 11.77
C TYR A 181 14.97 -2.10 13.27
N ARG A 182 13.73 -2.28 13.75
CA ARG A 182 13.46 -2.47 15.19
C ARG A 182 14.26 -3.62 15.81
N GLY A 183 14.46 -4.71 15.06
CA GLY A 183 15.24 -5.87 15.51
C GLY A 183 16.75 -5.64 15.51
N ASN A 184 17.25 -4.75 14.64
CA ASN A 184 18.68 -4.41 14.53
C ASN A 184 19.08 -3.14 15.28
N ARG A 185 18.12 -2.39 15.85
CA ARG A 185 18.37 -1.07 16.44
C ARG A 185 19.47 -1.05 17.50
N GLU A 186 19.61 -2.08 18.34
CA GLU A 186 20.69 -2.14 19.33
C GLU A 186 22.06 -2.09 18.65
N ARG A 187 22.25 -2.86 17.58
CA ARG A 187 23.46 -2.85 16.74
C ARG A 187 23.69 -1.50 16.06
N VAL A 188 22.63 -0.79 15.68
CA VAL A 188 22.71 0.56 15.09
C VAL A 188 23.25 1.57 16.11
N LEU A 189 22.79 1.51 17.36
CA LEU A 189 23.22 2.44 18.42
C LEU A 189 24.66 2.19 18.88
N GLU A 190 25.19 0.98 18.67
CA GLU A 190 26.59 0.62 18.97
C GLU A 190 27.58 1.02 17.87
N ALA A 191 27.10 1.42 16.69
CA ALA A 191 27.93 1.78 15.55
C ALA A 191 28.58 3.17 15.72
N ASP A 192 29.72 3.42 15.08
CA ASP A 192 30.33 4.75 15.01
C ASP A 192 29.68 5.64 13.94
N SER A 193 29.05 5.03 12.93
CA SER A 193 28.36 5.73 11.83
C SER A 193 27.20 4.93 11.26
N VAL A 194 26.13 5.64 10.91
CA VAL A 194 24.88 5.07 10.37
C VAL A 194 24.43 5.87 9.17
N THR A 195 24.14 5.20 8.06
CA THR A 195 23.59 5.82 6.85
C THR A 195 22.23 5.24 6.50
N VAL A 196 21.20 6.10 6.47
CA VAL A 196 19.87 5.77 5.97
C VAL A 196 19.81 6.10 4.48
N VAL A 197 19.36 5.16 3.65
CA VAL A 197 19.25 5.32 2.18
C VAL A 197 17.80 5.22 1.74
N GLY A 198 17.25 6.25 1.09
CA GLY A 198 15.88 6.29 0.56
C GLY A 198 15.13 7.57 0.92
N SER A 199 14.00 7.88 0.27
CA SER A 199 13.20 9.10 0.55
C SER A 199 11.83 8.86 1.18
N GLY A 200 11.36 7.62 1.22
CA GLY A 200 9.98 7.35 1.66
C GLY A 200 9.79 7.52 3.16
N GLN A 201 8.54 7.46 3.61
CA GLN A 201 8.16 7.57 5.02
C GLN A 201 9.02 6.68 5.94
N SER A 202 9.24 5.42 5.60
CA SER A 202 10.02 4.52 6.47
C SER A 202 11.46 4.99 6.67
N ALA A 203 12.10 5.59 5.66
CA ALA A 203 13.44 6.15 5.80
C ALA A 203 13.42 7.38 6.73
N ALA A 204 12.40 8.23 6.60
CA ALA A 204 12.20 9.39 7.46
C ALA A 204 11.96 9.00 8.92
N GLU A 205 11.11 8.01 9.18
CA GLU A 205 10.82 7.51 10.54
C GLU A 205 12.06 6.87 11.20
N VAL A 206 12.86 6.11 10.45
CA VAL A 206 14.14 5.58 10.96
C VAL A 206 15.10 6.71 11.26
N PHE A 207 15.26 7.67 10.35
CA PHE A 207 16.11 8.83 10.58
C PHE A 207 15.66 9.64 11.80
N GLN A 208 14.35 9.82 11.98
CA GLN A 208 13.77 10.50 13.14
C GLN A 208 14.07 9.75 14.45
N ASP A 209 13.78 8.44 14.55
CA ASP A 209 14.03 7.65 15.77
C ASP A 209 15.53 7.65 16.13
N LEU A 210 16.43 7.57 15.13
CA LEU A 210 17.87 7.70 15.36
C LEU A 210 18.26 9.11 15.79
N LEU A 211 17.73 10.16 15.14
CA LEU A 211 18.03 11.55 15.52
C LEU A 211 17.59 11.88 16.95
N GLU A 212 16.47 11.31 17.40
CA GLU A 212 15.99 11.42 18.78
C GLU A 212 16.92 10.70 19.76
N ARG A 213 17.36 9.48 19.42
CA ARG A 213 18.27 8.68 20.26
C ARG A 213 19.67 9.25 20.34
N GLN A 214 20.17 9.86 19.27
CA GLN A 214 21.45 10.56 19.24
C GLN A 214 21.46 11.78 20.20
N ALA A 215 20.33 12.17 20.79
CA ALA A 215 20.31 13.17 21.87
C ALA A 215 20.77 12.62 23.23
N ASP A 216 20.83 11.30 23.40
CA ASP A 216 21.43 10.67 24.58
C ASP A 216 22.97 10.79 24.50
N PRO A 217 23.66 11.35 25.52
CA PRO A 217 25.12 11.46 25.53
C PRO A 217 25.89 10.14 25.40
N ASP A 218 25.25 9.00 25.68
CA ASP A 218 25.85 7.67 25.49
C ASP A 218 25.87 7.24 24.01
N ASN A 219 25.19 7.97 23.11
CA ASN A 219 25.14 7.73 21.66
C ASN A 219 25.92 8.83 20.91
N ASP A 220 27.09 8.50 20.35
CA ASP A 220 27.98 9.47 19.65
C ASP A 220 28.21 9.11 18.17
N TYR A 221 27.28 8.39 17.56
CA TYR A 221 27.36 8.01 16.15
C TYR A 221 27.08 9.18 15.22
N ARG A 222 27.73 9.19 14.05
CA ARG A 222 27.34 10.06 12.94
C ARG A 222 26.12 9.49 12.21
N LEU A 223 25.14 10.33 11.85
CA LEU A 223 23.91 9.91 11.17
C LEU A 223 23.72 10.61 9.81
N ASP A 224 23.84 9.87 8.72
CA ASP A 224 23.69 10.37 7.35
C ASP A 224 22.39 9.87 6.70
N TRP A 225 21.75 10.70 5.88
CA TRP A 225 20.57 10.36 5.10
C TRP A 225 20.77 10.70 3.63
N LEU A 226 20.88 9.67 2.80
CA LEU A 226 21.08 9.78 1.36
C LEU A 226 19.80 9.40 0.62
N THR A 227 19.44 10.17 -0.41
CA THR A 227 18.31 9.81 -1.27
C THR A 227 18.55 10.16 -2.72
N ARG A 228 18.07 9.29 -3.63
CA ARG A 228 18.09 9.52 -5.07
C ARG A 228 17.10 10.61 -5.50
N SER A 229 16.05 10.86 -4.75
CA SER A 229 15.00 11.83 -5.07
C SER A 229 15.54 13.26 -5.13
N ASP A 230 14.85 14.16 -5.86
CA ASP A 230 15.32 15.56 -6.02
C ASP A 230 15.38 16.33 -4.68
N GLY A 231 14.68 15.81 -3.67
CA GLY A 231 14.66 16.34 -2.31
C GLY A 231 13.95 15.40 -1.35
N PHE A 232 13.85 15.84 -0.10
CA PHE A 232 13.04 15.23 0.95
C PHE A 232 11.63 15.85 0.87
N PHE A 233 10.82 15.39 -0.07
CA PHE A 233 9.52 16.00 -0.34
C PHE A 233 8.39 15.38 0.49
N PRO A 234 7.45 16.20 0.96
CA PRO A 234 6.28 15.69 1.62
C PRO A 234 5.36 14.98 0.62
N MET A 235 4.56 14.05 1.13
CA MET A 235 3.44 13.45 0.41
C MET A 235 2.34 14.50 0.20
N GLU A 236 1.65 14.40 -0.93
CA GLU A 236 0.49 15.24 -1.23
C GLU A 236 -0.69 14.87 -0.32
N TYR A 237 -1.01 15.75 0.63
CA TYR A 237 -2.07 15.54 1.62
C TYR A 237 -3.14 16.64 1.59
N SER A 238 -3.19 17.46 0.54
CA SER A 238 -4.26 18.45 0.39
C SER A 238 -5.59 17.78 0.09
N LYS A 239 -6.68 18.36 0.58
CA LYS A 239 -8.04 17.82 0.42
C LYS A 239 -8.48 17.63 -1.04
N LEU A 240 -7.90 18.38 -1.97
CA LEU A 240 -8.16 18.20 -3.41
C LEU A 240 -7.29 17.07 -3.97
N GLY A 241 -6.00 17.01 -3.60
CA GLY A 241 -5.11 15.91 -3.97
C GLY A 241 -5.66 14.55 -3.51
N LEU A 242 -6.15 14.47 -2.27
CA LEU A 242 -6.70 13.25 -1.69
C LEU A 242 -7.91 12.67 -2.44
N GLN A 243 -8.58 13.42 -3.31
CA GLN A 243 -9.66 12.87 -4.15
C GLN A 243 -9.15 11.82 -5.16
N HIS A 244 -7.84 11.68 -5.37
CA HIS A 244 -7.26 10.59 -6.16
C HIS A 244 -7.32 9.24 -5.44
N PHE A 245 -7.63 9.19 -4.14
CA PHE A 245 -7.78 7.96 -3.36
C PHE A 245 -9.27 7.60 -3.21
N THR A 246 -10.00 7.56 -4.34
CA THR A 246 -11.46 7.38 -4.37
C THR A 246 -11.91 6.37 -5.43
N PRO A 247 -13.12 5.80 -5.27
CA PRO A 247 -13.72 4.93 -6.29
C PRO A 247 -13.84 5.58 -7.67
N GLU A 248 -14.02 6.90 -7.73
CA GLU A 248 -14.11 7.64 -8.99
C GLU A 248 -12.77 7.66 -9.74
N TYR A 249 -11.67 7.90 -9.02
CA TYR A 249 -10.35 7.95 -9.63
C TYR A 249 -9.89 6.56 -10.08
N ASP A 250 -10.11 5.55 -9.25
CA ASP A 250 -9.88 4.12 -9.55
C ASP A 250 -10.54 3.72 -10.88
N ARG A 251 -11.85 3.99 -11.03
CA ARG A 251 -12.60 3.72 -12.28
C ARG A 251 -12.06 4.51 -13.47
N TYR A 252 -11.74 5.79 -13.28
CA TYR A 252 -11.14 6.61 -14.33
C TYR A 252 -9.83 6.02 -14.83
N VAL A 253 -8.93 5.64 -13.93
CA VAL A 253 -7.66 5.00 -14.29
C VAL A 253 -7.91 3.68 -15.01
N TYR A 254 -8.85 2.87 -14.54
CA TYR A 254 -9.20 1.60 -15.17
C TYR A 254 -9.65 1.76 -16.64
N GLU A 255 -10.42 2.80 -16.95
CA GLU A 255 -10.94 3.06 -18.30
C GLU A 255 -9.88 3.57 -19.31
N LEU A 256 -8.70 4.01 -18.84
CA LEU A 256 -7.64 4.49 -19.72
C LEU A 256 -6.99 3.33 -20.52
N PRO A 257 -6.42 3.60 -21.70
CA PRO A 257 -5.54 2.65 -22.39
C PRO A 257 -4.33 2.27 -21.53
N GLN A 258 -3.89 1.01 -21.58
CA GLN A 258 -2.82 0.50 -20.71
C GLN A 258 -1.48 1.22 -20.91
N ASP A 259 -1.14 1.60 -22.14
CA ASP A 259 0.06 2.38 -22.47
C ASP A 259 0.07 3.75 -21.78
N ILE A 260 -1.09 4.38 -21.67
CA ILE A 260 -1.25 5.63 -20.92
C ILE A 260 -1.05 5.37 -19.43
N LYS A 261 -1.69 4.33 -18.85
CA LYS A 261 -1.53 3.97 -17.43
C LYS A 261 -0.07 3.76 -17.05
N ASP A 262 0.66 3.02 -17.89
CA ASP A 262 2.07 2.69 -17.67
C ASP A 262 2.99 3.93 -17.74
N GLU A 263 2.60 4.97 -18.47
CA GLU A 263 3.32 6.24 -18.53
C GLU A 263 3.05 7.13 -17.31
N PHE A 264 1.78 7.37 -16.94
CA PHE A 264 1.47 8.41 -15.93
C PHE A 264 1.43 7.91 -14.48
N ILE A 265 1.08 6.64 -14.20
CA ILE A 265 1.01 6.15 -12.82
C ILE A 265 2.37 6.32 -12.09
N PRO A 266 3.52 6.03 -12.73
CA PRO A 266 4.82 6.32 -12.14
C PRO A 266 5.10 7.81 -11.90
N GLU A 267 4.41 8.74 -12.55
CA GLU A 267 4.56 10.18 -12.29
C GLU A 267 3.83 10.64 -11.02
N GLN A 268 3.01 9.77 -10.42
CA GLN A 268 2.18 10.06 -9.25
C GLN A 268 2.82 9.66 -7.93
N GLU A 269 4.13 9.44 -7.90
CA GLU A 269 4.85 8.98 -6.70
C GLU A 269 4.62 9.85 -5.48
N LEU A 270 4.53 11.18 -5.63
CA LEU A 270 4.29 12.06 -4.49
C LEU A 270 2.89 11.93 -3.87
N LEU A 271 1.95 11.24 -4.52
CA LEU A 271 0.68 10.90 -3.90
C LEU A 271 0.84 9.83 -2.80
N TYR A 272 1.85 8.96 -2.87
CA TYR A 272 1.94 7.78 -1.97
C TYR A 272 3.35 7.38 -1.49
N LYS A 273 4.42 7.98 -2.02
CA LYS A 273 5.83 7.69 -1.66
C LYS A 273 6.53 8.85 -0.92
N GLY A 274 5.83 9.96 -0.69
CA GLY A 274 6.39 11.11 0.02
C GLY A 274 6.53 10.88 1.53
N ILE A 275 7.07 11.87 2.22
CA ILE A 275 7.17 11.89 3.69
C ILE A 275 5.89 12.53 4.25
N ASP A 276 5.34 12.01 5.35
CA ASP A 276 4.26 12.71 6.04
C ASP A 276 4.70 14.15 6.40
N PRO A 277 3.88 15.18 6.11
CA PRO A 277 4.23 16.56 6.40
C PRO A 277 4.55 16.82 7.89
N GLY A 278 3.90 16.08 8.80
CA GLY A 278 4.17 16.12 10.24
C GLY A 278 5.54 15.55 10.58
N THR A 279 5.85 14.33 10.12
CA THR A 279 7.18 13.71 10.28
C THR A 279 8.29 14.61 9.74
N SER A 280 8.12 15.17 8.54
CA SER A 280 9.11 16.11 7.97
C SER A 280 9.31 17.36 8.83
N ALA A 281 8.23 17.91 9.39
CA ALA A 281 8.31 19.05 10.29
C ALA A 281 8.99 18.70 11.62
N GLU A 282 8.67 17.55 12.20
CA GLU A 282 9.25 17.08 13.46
C GLU A 282 10.75 16.83 13.37
N ILE A 283 11.22 16.23 12.27
CA ILE A 283 12.66 16.06 11.99
C ILE A 283 13.35 17.43 11.98
N TYR A 284 12.80 18.41 11.25
CA TYR A 284 13.40 19.75 11.18
C TYR A 284 13.37 20.47 12.54
N ASP A 285 12.25 20.40 13.26
CA ASP A 285 12.10 20.99 14.59
C ASP A 285 13.06 20.34 15.61
N LEU A 286 13.33 19.04 15.49
CA LEU A 286 14.33 18.36 16.31
C LEU A 286 15.76 18.80 15.97
N LEU A 287 16.12 18.86 14.68
CA LEU A 287 17.41 19.41 14.24
C LEU A 287 17.63 20.82 14.78
N TYR A 288 16.63 21.69 14.63
CA TYR A 288 16.70 23.07 15.10
C TYR A 288 16.86 23.13 16.63
N ARG A 289 16.05 22.38 17.39
CA ARG A 289 16.16 22.33 18.85
C ARG A 289 17.54 21.86 19.33
N ARG A 290 18.13 20.86 18.65
CA ARG A 290 19.46 20.32 18.99
C ARG A 290 20.60 21.27 18.63
N SER A 291 20.43 22.17 17.67
CA SER A 291 21.43 23.21 17.34
C SER A 291 21.55 24.33 18.40
N ILE A 292 20.67 24.36 19.41
CA ILE A 292 20.65 25.44 20.42
C ILE A 292 21.75 25.23 21.46
N GLY A 293 22.78 26.07 21.43
CA GLY A 293 23.75 26.23 22.53
C GLY A 293 25.01 25.36 22.45
N ASP A 294 24.94 24.20 21.80
CA ASP A 294 26.05 23.26 21.55
C ASP A 294 26.43 23.22 20.05
N ARG A 295 27.31 22.27 19.65
CA ARG A 295 27.60 21.96 18.24
C ARG A 295 26.35 21.41 17.56
N ASP A 296 26.19 21.73 16.28
CA ASP A 296 25.17 21.10 15.42
C ASP A 296 25.23 19.56 15.56
N PRO A 297 24.08 18.86 15.52
CA PRO A 297 24.07 17.40 15.56
C PRO A 297 24.96 16.81 14.45
N ASP A 298 25.71 15.74 14.74
CA ASP A 298 26.63 15.13 13.77
C ASP A 298 25.84 14.33 12.73
N ILE A 299 25.38 15.05 11.71
CA ILE A 299 24.50 14.53 10.67
C ILE A 299 24.92 14.99 9.27
N GLY A 300 24.42 14.29 8.26
CA GLY A 300 24.43 14.74 6.86
C GLY A 300 23.13 14.38 6.16
N LEU A 301 22.62 15.30 5.34
CA LEU A 301 21.41 15.12 4.54
C LEU A 301 21.78 15.41 3.09
N PHE A 302 21.68 14.42 2.21
CA PHE A 302 22.07 14.59 0.81
C PHE A 302 21.06 13.98 -0.16
N ALA A 303 20.30 14.87 -0.80
CA ALA A 303 19.38 14.51 -1.89
C ALA A 303 20.13 14.30 -3.21
N MET A 304 19.41 13.82 -4.22
CA MET A 304 19.91 13.59 -5.58
C MET A 304 21.14 12.67 -5.66
N THR A 305 21.28 11.79 -4.68
CA THR A 305 22.41 10.88 -4.50
C THR A 305 21.95 9.44 -4.67
N GLU A 306 22.37 8.81 -5.76
CA GLU A 306 22.18 7.40 -6.02
C GLU A 306 23.30 6.61 -5.34
N VAL A 307 22.96 5.66 -4.47
CA VAL A 307 23.90 4.62 -3.99
C VAL A 307 23.87 3.48 -5.01
N ARG A 308 25.02 3.21 -5.63
CA ARG A 308 25.15 2.29 -6.77
C ARG A 308 25.69 0.93 -6.39
N ASP A 309 26.48 0.88 -5.32
CA ASP A 309 27.10 -0.32 -4.81
C ASP A 309 27.50 -0.11 -3.35
N ILE A 310 27.66 -1.21 -2.61
CA ILE A 310 28.15 -1.24 -1.24
C ILE A 310 29.25 -2.29 -1.16
N GLU A 311 30.44 -1.91 -0.74
CA GLU A 311 31.56 -2.84 -0.59
C GLU A 311 32.13 -2.82 0.84
N PRO A 312 32.45 -3.97 1.44
CA PRO A 312 33.10 -4.00 2.75
C PRO A 312 34.52 -3.42 2.65
N VAL A 313 34.87 -2.53 3.58
CA VAL A 313 36.21 -1.95 3.68
C VAL A 313 37.16 -2.96 4.36
N GLY A 314 38.29 -3.25 3.72
CA GLY A 314 39.19 -4.32 4.15
C GLY A 314 39.74 -4.15 5.57
N GLY A 315 39.31 -5.01 6.50
CA GLY A 315 39.87 -5.15 7.85
C GLY A 315 39.05 -4.52 9.00
N GLY A 316 37.89 -3.92 8.72
CA GLY A 316 36.98 -3.31 9.70
C GLY A 316 35.52 -3.78 9.61
N SER A 317 34.62 -3.10 10.32
CA SER A 317 33.16 -3.24 10.27
C SER A 317 32.48 -2.21 9.35
N GLU A 318 33.26 -1.48 8.54
CA GLU A 318 32.80 -0.39 7.70
C GLU A 318 32.48 -0.84 6.27
N TYR A 319 31.55 -0.12 5.64
CA TYR A 319 31.10 -0.30 4.27
C TYR A 319 31.33 0.99 3.49
N ALA A 320 31.90 0.87 2.29
CA ALA A 320 32.05 1.95 1.33
C ALA A 320 30.86 1.94 0.36
N LEU A 321 30.07 3.01 0.38
CA LEU A 321 28.97 3.25 -0.53
C LEU A 321 29.51 4.01 -1.75
N ASP A 322 29.40 3.42 -2.95
CA ASP A 322 29.65 4.13 -4.21
C ASP A 322 28.45 5.01 -4.54
N CYS A 323 28.63 6.32 -4.39
CA CYS A 323 27.57 7.30 -4.55
C CYS A 323 27.76 8.10 -5.85
N ARG A 324 26.64 8.44 -6.50
CA ARG A 324 26.60 9.41 -7.59
C ARG A 324 25.57 10.49 -7.31
N GLN A 325 26.03 11.73 -7.19
CA GLN A 325 25.16 12.89 -7.25
C GLN A 325 24.80 13.12 -8.72
N TRP A 326 23.57 12.80 -9.11
CA TRP A 326 23.21 12.69 -10.53
C TRP A 326 22.98 14.04 -11.23
N GLN A 327 22.68 15.10 -10.49
CA GLN A 327 22.46 16.44 -11.07
C GLN A 327 23.79 17.13 -11.46
N ALA A 328 24.82 16.97 -10.63
CA ALA A 328 26.17 17.44 -10.84
C ALA A 328 27.02 16.44 -11.63
N GLU A 329 26.52 15.21 -11.78
CA GLU A 329 27.22 14.07 -12.40
C GLU A 329 28.53 13.72 -11.68
N GLU A 330 28.60 13.92 -10.37
CA GLU A 330 29.80 13.66 -9.56
C GLU A 330 29.67 12.34 -8.78
N SER A 331 30.74 11.54 -8.82
CA SER A 331 30.85 10.31 -8.03
C SER A 331 31.76 10.50 -6.83
N PHE A 332 31.39 9.90 -5.71
CA PHE A 332 32.16 9.93 -4.47
C PHE A 332 31.91 8.65 -3.67
N VAL A 333 32.81 8.36 -2.73
CA VAL A 333 32.65 7.25 -1.79
C VAL A 333 32.28 7.82 -0.43
N HIS A 334 31.30 7.21 0.22
CA HIS A 334 30.91 7.49 1.59
C HIS A 334 31.05 6.23 2.43
N GLU A 335 31.79 6.29 3.53
CA GLU A 335 31.98 5.15 4.43
C GLU A 335 30.99 5.21 5.60
N SER A 336 30.44 4.06 5.97
CA SER A 336 29.49 3.91 7.07
C SER A 336 29.57 2.52 7.68
N GLU A 337 29.42 2.40 9.00
CA GLU A 337 29.47 1.10 9.67
C GLU A 337 28.15 0.33 9.54
N VAL A 338 27.03 1.04 9.55
CA VAL A 338 25.70 0.46 9.37
C VAL A 338 24.92 1.22 8.30
N VAL A 339 24.31 0.47 7.36
CA VAL A 339 23.48 1.01 6.29
C VAL A 339 22.05 0.51 6.43
N VAL A 340 21.11 1.43 6.59
CA VAL A 340 19.68 1.14 6.65
C VAL A 340 19.01 1.50 5.33
N LEU A 341 18.53 0.51 4.60
CA LEU A 341 17.95 0.64 3.27
C LEU A 341 16.42 0.83 3.35
N GLY A 342 15.96 2.05 3.11
CA GLY A 342 14.56 2.40 2.88
C GLY A 342 14.18 2.33 1.40
N THR A 343 14.51 1.21 0.75
CA THR A 343 14.36 1.00 -0.70
C THR A 343 12.96 0.53 -1.13
N GLY A 344 12.05 0.37 -0.18
CA GLY A 344 10.63 0.12 -0.44
C GLY A 344 10.29 -1.36 -0.53
N TYR A 345 9.13 -1.65 -1.12
CA TYR A 345 8.58 -3.00 -1.18
C TYR A 345 8.20 -3.35 -2.61
N GLU A 346 8.36 -4.62 -2.94
CA GLU A 346 7.90 -5.19 -4.21
C GLU A 346 6.74 -6.16 -4.01
N ARG A 347 6.00 -6.39 -5.09
CA ARG A 347 4.83 -7.26 -5.15
C ARG A 347 5.11 -8.36 -6.17
N PRO A 348 5.89 -9.39 -5.80
CA PRO A 348 6.18 -10.49 -6.71
C PRO A 348 4.89 -11.26 -7.02
N ILE A 349 4.81 -11.80 -8.23
CA ILE A 349 3.85 -12.87 -8.55
C ILE A 349 4.22 -14.07 -7.68
N PRO A 350 3.31 -14.59 -6.83
CA PRO A 350 3.64 -15.72 -5.98
C PRO A 350 3.82 -17.02 -6.76
N ASP A 351 4.93 -17.73 -6.52
CA ASP A 351 5.26 -19.02 -7.13
C ASP A 351 4.16 -20.10 -6.91
N PHE A 352 3.35 -19.97 -5.86
CA PHE A 352 2.25 -20.91 -5.62
C PHE A 352 1.16 -20.85 -6.72
N LEU A 353 1.15 -19.82 -7.57
CA LEU A 353 0.26 -19.69 -8.73
C LEU A 353 0.84 -20.34 -10.00
N ASP A 354 2.07 -20.85 -9.99
CA ASP A 354 2.67 -21.56 -11.13
C ASP A 354 1.76 -22.62 -11.76
N PRO A 355 0.98 -23.43 -10.99
CA PRO A 355 0.08 -24.41 -11.59
C PRO A 355 -1.11 -23.80 -12.34
N LEU A 356 -1.40 -22.51 -12.16
CA LEU A 356 -2.46 -21.76 -12.83
C LEU A 356 -1.94 -20.85 -13.95
N THR A 357 -0.62 -20.77 -14.19
CA THR A 357 -0.03 -19.81 -15.15
C THR A 357 -0.67 -19.83 -16.52
N ASP A 358 -1.00 -21.00 -17.06
CA ASP A 358 -1.62 -21.17 -18.38
C ASP A 358 -3.08 -20.71 -18.44
N ALA A 359 -3.77 -20.64 -17.29
CA ALA A 359 -5.15 -20.18 -17.19
C ALA A 359 -5.25 -18.67 -16.89
N ILE A 360 -4.19 -18.06 -16.33
CA ILE A 360 -4.14 -16.65 -15.96
C ILE A 360 -4.00 -15.76 -17.20
N GLY A 361 -4.77 -14.67 -17.26
CA GLY A 361 -4.59 -13.58 -18.21
C GLY A 361 -3.38 -12.73 -17.87
N TRP A 362 -2.52 -12.50 -18.87
CA TRP A 362 -1.27 -11.75 -18.74
C TRP A 362 -1.22 -10.60 -19.74
N ASP A 363 -0.83 -9.42 -19.26
CA ASP A 363 -0.63 -8.28 -20.14
C ASP A 363 0.70 -8.37 -20.92
N GLU A 364 0.96 -7.41 -21.81
CA GLU A 364 2.17 -7.40 -22.65
C GLU A 364 3.49 -7.28 -21.85
N GLN A 365 3.43 -6.89 -20.57
CA GLN A 365 4.58 -6.78 -19.67
C GLN A 365 4.70 -7.97 -18.70
N GLY A 366 3.85 -8.99 -18.83
CA GLY A 366 3.86 -10.17 -17.96
C GLY A 366 3.29 -9.90 -16.56
N ARG A 367 2.39 -8.92 -16.42
CA ARG A 367 1.63 -8.64 -15.20
C ARG A 367 0.22 -9.21 -15.33
N PHE A 368 -0.49 -9.33 -14.22
CA PHE A 368 -1.88 -9.79 -14.23
C PHE A 368 -2.79 -8.90 -15.07
N GLU A 369 -3.60 -9.50 -15.94
CA GLU A 369 -4.81 -8.85 -16.45
C GLU A 369 -5.86 -8.84 -15.33
N VAL A 370 -6.40 -7.67 -15.05
CA VAL A 370 -7.32 -7.46 -13.92
C VAL A 370 -8.58 -6.81 -14.42
N THR A 371 -9.73 -7.32 -13.98
CA THR A 371 -11.06 -6.79 -14.29
C THR A 371 -11.32 -5.46 -13.57
N ALA A 372 -12.36 -4.73 -13.99
CA ALA A 372 -12.82 -3.49 -13.34
C ALA A 372 -13.28 -3.67 -11.89
N ASP A 373 -13.58 -4.91 -11.50
CA ASP A 373 -14.00 -5.29 -10.16
C ASP A 373 -12.87 -5.98 -9.38
N HIS A 374 -11.60 -5.68 -9.70
CA HIS A 374 -10.39 -6.17 -9.01
C HIS A 374 -10.26 -7.70 -8.94
N ARG A 375 -10.73 -8.42 -9.95
CA ARG A 375 -10.51 -9.87 -10.10
C ARG A 375 -9.41 -10.13 -11.12
N LEU A 376 -8.66 -11.19 -10.91
CA LEU A 376 -7.77 -11.73 -11.93
C LEU A 376 -8.61 -12.27 -13.10
N GLU A 377 -8.26 -11.89 -14.32
CA GLU A 377 -8.79 -12.56 -15.51
C GLU A 377 -8.19 -13.98 -15.56
N ILE A 378 -9.04 -15.01 -15.50
CA ILE A 378 -8.62 -16.40 -15.45
C ILE A 378 -9.62 -17.30 -16.20
N ASP A 379 -9.13 -18.26 -16.99
CA ASP A 379 -9.97 -19.20 -17.76
C ASP A 379 -10.40 -20.41 -16.92
N VAL A 380 -11.02 -20.15 -15.77
CA VAL A 380 -11.70 -21.15 -14.93
C VAL A 380 -12.98 -20.57 -14.33
N PRO A 381 -13.97 -21.41 -13.96
CA PRO A 381 -15.24 -20.91 -13.40
C PRO A 381 -15.16 -20.12 -12.09
N GLY A 382 -14.18 -20.41 -11.22
CA GLY A 382 -14.09 -19.78 -9.90
C GLY A 382 -13.36 -18.44 -9.94
N ASP A 383 -13.82 -17.46 -9.16
CA ASP A 383 -13.20 -16.13 -9.13
C ASP A 383 -11.90 -16.11 -8.32
N VAL A 384 -10.99 -15.21 -8.70
CA VAL A 384 -9.78 -14.87 -7.93
C VAL A 384 -9.79 -13.36 -7.66
N PHE A 385 -10.14 -12.98 -6.44
CA PHE A 385 -10.14 -11.60 -5.97
C PHE A 385 -8.72 -11.15 -5.62
N LEU A 386 -8.28 -10.01 -6.15
CA LEU A 386 -6.96 -9.47 -5.88
C LEU A 386 -7.03 -8.35 -4.83
N GLN A 387 -6.16 -8.43 -3.84
CA GLN A 387 -5.95 -7.37 -2.87
C GLN A 387 -4.54 -6.84 -3.04
N ASN A 388 -4.42 -5.60 -3.52
CA ASN A 388 -3.16 -4.87 -3.52
C ASN A 388 -2.12 -5.44 -4.52
N ALA A 389 -2.56 -5.97 -5.67
CA ALA A 389 -1.70 -6.51 -6.74
C ALA A 389 -1.91 -5.79 -8.10
N GLU A 390 -2.80 -4.81 -8.17
CA GLU A 390 -3.39 -4.28 -9.40
C GLU A 390 -3.13 -2.77 -9.62
N MET A 391 -2.04 -2.24 -9.04
CA MET A 391 -1.69 -0.81 -9.16
C MET A 391 -1.53 -0.36 -10.62
N HIS A 392 -1.04 -1.23 -11.51
CA HIS A 392 -0.84 -0.91 -12.94
C HIS A 392 -2.16 -0.75 -13.72
N THR A 393 -3.28 -1.21 -13.17
CA THR A 393 -4.60 -1.13 -13.83
C THR A 393 -5.56 -0.17 -13.12
N HIS A 394 -5.45 -0.03 -11.80
CA HIS A 394 -6.36 0.73 -10.93
C HIS A 394 -5.72 1.95 -10.24
N GLY A 395 -4.41 2.14 -10.41
CA GLY A 395 -3.70 3.35 -9.97
C GLY A 395 -3.28 3.34 -8.50
N VAL A 396 -2.92 4.54 -8.03
CA VAL A 396 -2.22 4.76 -6.75
C VAL A 396 -3.05 4.47 -5.49
N GLY A 397 -4.37 4.31 -5.62
CA GLY A 397 -5.26 4.01 -4.50
C GLY A 397 -5.25 2.54 -4.06
N VAL A 398 -4.73 1.63 -4.89
CA VAL A 398 -4.68 0.18 -4.62
C VAL A 398 -4.07 -0.21 -3.26
N PRO A 399 -2.95 0.40 -2.79
CA PRO A 399 -2.39 0.18 -1.46
C PRO A 399 -3.05 0.95 -0.32
N ASP A 400 -3.98 1.86 -0.60
CA ASP A 400 -4.60 2.71 0.41
C ASP A 400 -5.62 1.92 1.24
N LEU A 401 -5.50 1.98 2.57
CA LEU A 401 -6.44 1.34 3.49
C LEU A 401 -7.87 1.89 3.34
N GLY A 402 -8.01 3.17 2.97
CA GLY A 402 -9.29 3.84 2.74
C GLY A 402 -10.10 3.25 1.58
N LEU A 403 -9.46 2.56 0.64
CA LEU A 403 -10.14 1.84 -0.45
C LEU A 403 -10.30 0.35 -0.18
N GLY A 404 -9.84 -0.16 0.98
CA GLY A 404 -10.00 -1.55 1.38
C GLY A 404 -11.47 -1.98 1.46
N CYS A 405 -12.31 -1.18 2.15
CA CYS A 405 -13.75 -1.43 2.25
C CYS A 405 -14.44 -1.37 0.87
N TYR A 406 -14.09 -0.40 0.02
CA TYR A 406 -14.64 -0.27 -1.34
C TYR A 406 -14.41 -1.53 -2.17
N ARG A 407 -13.17 -2.05 -2.17
CA ARG A 407 -12.80 -3.26 -2.90
C ARG A 407 -13.49 -4.49 -2.30
N ASN A 408 -13.52 -4.62 -0.97
CA ASN A 408 -14.21 -5.71 -0.29
C ASN A 408 -15.72 -5.73 -0.53
N THR A 409 -16.39 -4.57 -0.57
CA THR A 409 -17.82 -4.47 -0.89
C THR A 409 -18.14 -5.14 -2.23
N ARG A 410 -17.31 -4.90 -3.26
CA ARG A 410 -17.50 -5.53 -4.59
C ARG A 410 -17.35 -7.05 -4.52
N PHE A 411 -16.35 -7.53 -3.79
CA PHE A 411 -16.11 -8.97 -3.63
C PHE A 411 -17.25 -9.66 -2.90
N VAL A 412 -17.69 -9.10 -1.77
CA VAL A 412 -18.80 -9.63 -0.98
C VAL A 412 -20.08 -9.63 -1.81
N ASN A 413 -20.44 -8.50 -2.43
CA ASN A 413 -21.66 -8.38 -3.23
C ASN A 413 -21.68 -9.39 -4.39
N ARG A 414 -20.52 -9.63 -5.00
CA ARG A 414 -20.37 -10.62 -6.07
C ARG A 414 -20.54 -12.05 -5.54
N LEU A 415 -19.89 -12.39 -4.42
CA LEU A 415 -19.98 -13.70 -3.80
C LEU A 415 -21.44 -14.07 -3.45
N VAL A 416 -22.20 -13.13 -2.89
CA VAL A 416 -23.60 -13.40 -2.49
C VAL A 416 -24.64 -13.09 -3.58
N GLY A 417 -24.21 -12.54 -4.71
CA GLY A 417 -25.09 -12.22 -5.85
C GLY A 417 -26.11 -11.11 -5.59
N ARG A 418 -25.88 -10.25 -4.59
CA ARG A 418 -26.72 -9.09 -4.24
C ARG A 418 -25.91 -7.97 -3.59
N GLU A 419 -26.52 -6.81 -3.42
CA GLU A 419 -25.95 -5.74 -2.60
C GLU A 419 -26.08 -6.10 -1.10
N ALA A 420 -25.02 -6.64 -0.50
CA ALA A 420 -24.88 -6.85 0.93
C ALA A 420 -24.33 -5.61 1.63
N TYR A 421 -23.37 -4.95 0.98
CA TYR A 421 -22.87 -3.63 1.36
C TYR A 421 -23.14 -2.62 0.23
N PRO A 422 -23.46 -1.35 0.56
CA PRO A 422 -23.74 -0.34 -0.44
C PRO A 422 -22.50 -0.03 -1.28
N GLU A 423 -22.65 0.02 -2.60
CA GLU A 423 -21.60 0.49 -3.51
C GLU A 423 -21.65 2.01 -3.63
N ASP A 424 -20.73 2.69 -2.96
CA ASP A 424 -20.62 4.14 -3.05
C ASP A 424 -20.30 4.62 -4.47
N ARG A 425 -21.08 5.61 -4.93
CA ARG A 425 -20.90 6.27 -6.22
C ARG A 425 -21.06 7.77 -6.00
N ASP A 426 -20.24 8.55 -6.69
CA ASP A 426 -20.22 10.01 -6.60
C ASP A 426 -19.82 10.52 -5.21
N THR A 427 -18.69 10.03 -4.71
CA THR A 427 -18.20 10.32 -3.35
C THR A 427 -17.42 11.63 -3.23
N VAL A 428 -17.10 12.26 -4.36
CA VAL A 428 -16.20 13.41 -4.43
C VAL A 428 -16.71 14.53 -5.32
N TYR A 429 -16.13 15.73 -5.15
CA TYR A 429 -16.53 16.92 -5.89
C TYR A 429 -15.88 17.03 -7.28
N GLN A 430 -14.76 16.34 -7.49
CA GLN A 430 -14.02 16.35 -8.74
C GLN A 430 -14.58 15.33 -9.73
N ASP A 431 -14.78 15.76 -10.97
CA ASP A 431 -15.00 14.85 -12.10
C ASP A 431 -13.64 14.54 -12.73
N PHE A 432 -13.27 13.25 -12.82
CA PHE A 432 -12.02 12.82 -13.46
C PHE A 432 -12.20 12.55 -14.96
N ALA A 433 -13.37 12.08 -15.36
CA ALA A 433 -13.67 11.76 -16.76
C ALA A 433 -14.39 12.92 -17.47
N VAL A 434 -14.06 13.12 -18.76
CA VAL A 434 -14.74 14.12 -19.62
C VAL A 434 -16.23 13.82 -19.77
N GLU A 435 -16.62 12.54 -19.80
CA GLU A 435 -18.05 12.16 -19.86
C GLU A 435 -18.80 12.70 -18.63
N GLN A 436 -18.29 12.39 -17.45
CA GLN A 436 -18.87 12.80 -16.16
C GLN A 436 -19.01 14.32 -16.05
N PHE A 437 -17.96 15.07 -16.42
CA PHE A 437 -18.02 16.53 -16.40
C PHE A 437 -19.04 17.09 -17.40
N VAL A 438 -19.11 16.54 -18.62
CA VAL A 438 -20.04 16.99 -19.66
C VAL A 438 -21.49 16.73 -19.27
N GLU A 439 -21.79 15.59 -18.64
CA GLU A 439 -23.14 15.26 -18.16
C GLU A 439 -23.64 16.23 -17.09
N ARG A 440 -22.74 16.68 -16.20
CA ARG A 440 -23.08 17.52 -15.04
C ARG A 440 -23.05 19.01 -15.35
N ALA A 441 -22.14 19.46 -16.22
CA ALA A 441 -21.93 20.88 -16.46
C ALA A 441 -22.91 21.44 -17.51
N PRO A 442 -23.74 22.45 -17.16
CA PRO A 442 -24.88 22.89 -17.99
C PRO A 442 -24.53 23.53 -19.34
N ASN A 443 -23.26 23.71 -19.67
CA ASN A 443 -22.78 24.27 -20.93
C ASN A 443 -21.57 23.50 -21.51
N ALA A 444 -21.34 22.27 -21.05
CA ALA A 444 -20.29 21.42 -21.58
C ALA A 444 -20.85 20.53 -22.69
N SER A 445 -20.07 20.31 -23.74
CA SER A 445 -20.43 19.38 -24.82
C SER A 445 -19.16 18.78 -25.41
N ARG A 446 -19.23 17.51 -25.79
CA ARG A 446 -18.14 16.86 -26.53
C ARG A 446 -18.11 17.38 -27.95
N ARG A 447 -16.93 17.77 -28.43
CA ARG A 447 -16.71 17.93 -29.87
C ARG A 447 -16.57 16.54 -30.48
N HIS A 448 -17.64 16.03 -31.09
CA HIS A 448 -17.48 14.88 -31.98
C HIS A 448 -16.56 15.31 -33.13
N GLY A 449 -15.42 14.65 -33.27
CA GLY A 449 -14.49 14.91 -34.37
C GLY A 449 -15.23 14.77 -35.71
N ASN A 450 -15.15 15.80 -36.55
CA ASN A 450 -15.76 15.80 -37.89
C ASN A 450 -15.17 14.68 -38.76
N GLY A 451 -15.82 13.53 -38.76
CA GLY A 451 -15.84 12.63 -39.92
C GLY A 451 -16.69 13.30 -41.00
N SER A 452 -16.08 13.50 -42.16
CA SER A 452 -16.64 14.03 -43.41
C SER A 452 -18.16 13.84 -43.60
N GLU A 453 -18.92 14.93 -43.83
CA GLU A 453 -20.01 14.91 -44.81
C GLU A 453 -20.49 16.31 -45.25
N SER A 454 -20.43 16.49 -46.57
CA SER A 454 -21.17 17.40 -47.45
C SER A 454 -21.54 18.82 -46.98
N SER A 455 -20.81 19.81 -47.50
CA SER A 455 -21.36 21.16 -47.70
C SER A 455 -22.46 21.13 -48.77
N SER A 456 -23.73 21.00 -48.37
CA SER A 456 -24.86 21.40 -49.21
C SER A 456 -25.46 22.71 -48.68
N GLY A 457 -25.13 23.80 -49.39
CA GLY A 457 -26.00 24.96 -49.63
C GLY A 457 -26.48 25.78 -48.44
N ALA A 458 -25.90 26.97 -48.26
CA ALA A 458 -26.57 28.08 -47.60
C ALA A 458 -26.65 29.27 -48.58
N ASP A 459 -27.87 29.53 -49.05
CA ASP A 459 -28.31 30.73 -49.77
C ASP A 459 -28.57 31.85 -48.74
N PRO A 460 -27.91 33.03 -48.84
CA PRO A 460 -28.02 34.07 -47.84
C PRO A 460 -29.14 35.06 -48.22
N SER A 461 -30.35 34.84 -47.73
CA SER A 461 -31.32 35.92 -47.66
C SER A 461 -32.35 35.73 -46.55
N ARG A 462 -32.12 36.37 -45.39
CA ARG A 462 -33.14 37.23 -44.76
C ARG A 462 -32.58 38.05 -43.58
N PRO A 463 -32.98 39.32 -43.45
CA PRO A 463 -32.49 40.22 -42.41
C PRO A 463 -33.33 40.15 -41.12
N SER A 464 -32.65 40.40 -39.99
CA SER A 464 -33.20 40.48 -38.64
C SER A 464 -34.20 41.64 -38.46
N PRO A 465 -35.22 41.49 -37.60
CA PRO A 465 -35.94 42.60 -37.00
C PRO A 465 -35.50 42.87 -35.55
N PRO A 466 -35.81 44.07 -35.00
CA PRO A 466 -35.00 44.74 -34.00
C PRO A 466 -35.49 44.60 -32.56
N THR A 467 -34.55 44.86 -31.66
CA THR A 467 -34.69 45.13 -30.23
C THR A 467 -35.80 46.13 -29.88
N GLN A 468 -36.55 45.82 -28.82
CA GLN A 468 -37.19 46.83 -27.97
C GLN A 468 -36.93 46.48 -26.50
N ASN A 469 -36.41 47.49 -25.79
CA ASN A 469 -36.38 47.59 -24.34
C ASN A 469 -37.81 47.74 -23.81
N ASP A 470 -38.10 47.09 -22.69
CA ASP A 470 -38.33 47.75 -21.40
C ASP A 470 -37.87 46.83 -20.26
#